data_AF-A0A381Y1F0-F1
#
_entry.id   AF-A0A381Y1F0-F1
#
_cell.length_a   1.000
_cell.length_b   1.000
_cell.length_c   1.000
_cell.angle_alpha   90.00
_cell.angle_beta   90.00
_cell.angle_gamma   90.00
#
_symmetry.space_group_name_H-M   'P 1'
#
loop_
_entity.id
_entity.type
_entity.pdbx_description
1 polymer ?
#
loop_
_entity_poly.entity_id
_entity_poly.type
_entity_poly.pdbx_seq_one_letter_code
_entity_poly.pdbx_strand_id
1 'polypeptide(L)'
;MKRFVYLLLVMTATDVLAGDRPLGRSFATRSEVVAQHGIAATSQPLATQVALDILKAGGNAIDAAIAANAMQGLTEPASCGVGGDLFAIVWDAKTKKLHGLNASGRSPKSLKLEHFKKLKLKQIPTHGPLPISVPGCVDGWIELHEKFGKLPLKQILQPAIDYGEQGFPLTEIIARGMAGSVNAYKKYPGWSEVYTPGGRVPFKGMVFKNPALARTYRMIAQGGRETFYKGAVAKQIAQF
;
A
#
# COMPACT_ATOMS: atom_id res chain seq x y z
N MET A 1 3.20 54.54 47.71
CA MET A 1 2.32 54.80 46.55
C MET A 1 2.80 53.97 45.35
N LYS A 2 1.89 53.22 44.73
CA LYS A 2 1.96 52.57 43.39
C LYS A 2 2.92 51.36 43.29
N ARG A 3 2.50 50.13 43.63
CA ARG A 3 1.73 49.20 42.77
C ARG A 3 2.14 49.27 41.29
N PHE A 4 2.93 48.31 40.83
CA PHE A 4 2.81 47.75 39.48
C PHE A 4 3.06 46.25 39.55
N VAL A 5 1.97 45.51 39.65
CA VAL A 5 1.89 44.07 39.41
C VAL A 5 2.08 43.89 37.90
N TYR A 6 3.19 43.28 37.48
CA TYR A 6 3.28 42.75 36.12
C TYR A 6 2.43 41.49 36.09
N LEU A 7 1.20 41.65 35.60
CA LEU A 7 0.33 40.55 35.21
C LEU A 7 1.02 39.84 34.05
N LEU A 8 1.61 38.67 34.29
CA LEU A 8 2.04 37.77 33.24
C LEU A 8 0.77 37.28 32.54
N LEU A 9 0.45 37.87 31.39
CA LEU A 9 -0.60 37.39 30.52
C LEU A 9 -0.09 36.08 29.91
N VAL A 10 -0.30 34.97 30.63
CA VAL A 10 -0.22 33.65 30.03
C VAL A 10 -1.38 33.60 29.03
N MET A 11 -1.11 33.99 27.78
CA MET A 11 -1.90 33.52 26.66
C MET A 11 -1.72 32.01 26.69
N THR A 12 -2.63 31.32 27.38
CA THR A 12 -2.91 29.92 27.10
C THR A 12 -3.16 29.89 25.61
N ALA A 13 -2.23 29.31 24.85
CA ALA A 13 -2.51 28.87 23.51
C ALA A 13 -3.76 28.02 23.63
N THR A 14 -4.91 28.57 23.22
CA THR A 14 -6.02 27.74 22.82
C THR A 14 -5.52 27.07 21.57
N ASP A 15 -4.79 25.97 21.76
CA ASP A 15 -4.59 25.01 20.70
C ASP A 15 -5.99 24.77 20.14
N VAL A 16 -6.18 25.15 18.88
CA VAL A 16 -7.38 24.82 18.14
C VAL A 16 -7.35 23.30 18.03
N LEU A 17 -7.86 22.64 19.07
CA LEU A 17 -7.98 21.20 19.16
C LEU A 17 -8.94 20.79 18.04
N ALA A 18 -8.45 19.92 17.16
CA ALA A 18 -9.24 19.40 16.07
C ALA A 18 -10.43 18.59 16.63
N GLY A 19 -11.55 19.29 16.82
CA GLY A 19 -12.87 18.76 17.21
C GLY A 19 -13.13 18.81 18.72
N ASP A 20 -14.25 19.42 19.11
CA ASP A 20 -14.86 19.25 20.42
C ASP A 20 -15.21 17.76 20.61
N ARG A 21 -14.31 17.01 21.25
CA ARG A 21 -14.53 15.61 21.58
C ARG A 21 -14.90 15.50 23.05
N PRO A 22 -16.19 15.34 23.40
CA PRO A 22 -16.61 15.27 24.81
C PRO A 22 -16.17 13.98 25.51
N LEU A 23 -15.77 12.93 24.77
CA LEU A 23 -15.49 11.60 25.30
C LEU A 23 -14.33 10.90 24.57
N GLY A 24 -13.45 10.21 25.29
CA GLY A 24 -12.38 9.38 24.73
C GLY A 24 -11.01 10.06 24.72
N ARG A 25 -10.11 9.60 23.84
CA ARG A 25 -8.73 10.13 23.75
C ARG A 25 -8.72 11.49 23.06
N SER A 26 -8.01 12.46 23.63
CA SER A 26 -7.90 13.83 23.10
C SER A 26 -7.25 13.93 21.73
N PHE A 27 -6.42 12.96 21.33
CA PHE A 27 -5.80 12.89 20.01
C PHE A 27 -6.66 12.17 18.94
N ALA A 28 -7.77 11.55 19.33
CA ALA A 28 -8.58 10.76 18.40
C ALA A 28 -9.53 11.67 17.61
N THR A 29 -9.46 11.60 16.28
CA THR A 29 -10.18 12.53 15.38
C THR A 29 -11.58 12.06 14.96
N ARG A 30 -12.04 10.89 15.41
CA ARG A 30 -13.37 10.31 15.12
C ARG A 30 -13.79 9.26 16.15
N SER A 31 -15.09 9.00 16.31
CA SER A 31 -15.59 7.88 17.12
C SER A 31 -15.03 6.54 16.65
N GLU A 32 -14.86 5.60 17.58
CA GLU A 32 -14.44 4.24 17.25
C GLU A 32 -15.51 3.55 16.41
N VAL A 33 -15.08 2.79 15.41
CA VAL A 33 -15.97 1.91 14.65
C VAL A 33 -16.13 0.63 15.45
N VAL A 34 -17.36 0.29 15.82
CA VAL A 34 -17.73 -0.95 16.51
C VAL A 34 -18.63 -1.80 15.62
N ALA A 35 -18.39 -3.11 15.59
CA ALA A 35 -19.17 -4.04 14.76
C ALA A 35 -19.28 -5.42 15.43
N GLN A 36 -20.36 -6.14 15.13
CA GLN A 36 -20.62 -7.48 15.68
C GLN A 36 -19.95 -8.62 14.91
N HIS A 37 -19.59 -8.41 13.64
CA HIS A 37 -19.17 -9.51 12.74
C HIS A 37 -17.72 -9.39 12.26
N GLY A 38 -17.34 -8.23 11.72
CA GLY A 38 -16.01 -8.01 11.17
C GLY A 38 -15.69 -6.53 10.99
N ILE A 39 -14.41 -6.20 11.11
CA ILE A 39 -13.87 -4.85 10.94
C ILE A 39 -12.64 -4.94 10.05
N ALA A 40 -12.48 -3.99 9.14
CA ALA A 40 -11.25 -3.74 8.41
C ALA A 40 -10.80 -2.30 8.67
N ALA A 41 -9.51 -2.10 8.85
CA ALA A 41 -8.91 -0.78 9.03
C ALA A 41 -7.68 -0.66 8.14
N THR A 42 -7.72 0.27 7.19
CA THR A 42 -6.65 0.54 6.25
C THR A 42 -6.44 2.05 6.11
N SER A 43 -5.35 2.48 5.48
CA SER A 43 -5.10 3.90 5.17
C SER A 43 -6.04 4.46 4.10
N GLN A 44 -6.69 3.60 3.31
CA GLN A 44 -7.47 3.98 2.14
C GLN A 44 -8.94 3.49 2.25
N PRO A 45 -9.94 4.38 2.23
CA PRO A 45 -11.34 3.99 2.42
C PRO A 45 -11.90 2.95 1.42
N LEU A 46 -11.54 3.01 0.13
CA LEU A 46 -11.87 1.99 -0.87
C LEU A 46 -11.22 0.64 -0.54
N ALA A 47 -9.98 0.59 -0.06
CA ALA A 47 -9.37 -0.66 0.38
C ALA A 47 -10.10 -1.27 1.58
N THR A 48 -10.50 -0.44 2.55
CA THR A 48 -11.37 -0.88 3.65
C THR A 48 -12.71 -1.40 3.13
N GLN A 49 -13.34 -0.69 2.19
CA GLN A 49 -14.62 -1.11 1.60
C GLN A 49 -14.49 -2.46 0.89
N VAL A 50 -13.45 -2.66 0.07
CA VAL A 50 -13.18 -3.93 -0.60
C VAL A 50 -12.96 -5.07 0.40
N ALA A 51 -12.22 -4.84 1.48
CA ALA A 51 -12.06 -5.85 2.54
C ALA A 51 -13.41 -6.22 3.18
N LEU A 52 -14.26 -5.24 3.46
CA LEU A 52 -15.61 -5.50 4.00
C LEU A 52 -16.48 -6.29 3.00
N ASP A 53 -16.38 -5.99 1.70
CA ASP A 53 -17.12 -6.71 0.66
C ASP A 53 -16.65 -8.17 0.55
N ILE A 54 -15.35 -8.44 0.71
CA ILE A 54 -14.80 -9.80 0.77
C ILE A 54 -15.28 -10.55 2.03
N LEU A 55 -15.32 -9.89 3.19
CA LEU A 55 -15.88 -10.49 4.40
C LEU A 55 -17.38 -10.82 4.22
N LYS A 56 -18.15 -9.90 3.63
CA LYS A 56 -19.58 -10.10 3.32
C LYS A 56 -19.80 -11.22 2.30
N ALA A 57 -18.86 -11.41 1.38
CA ALA A 57 -18.86 -12.52 0.42
C ALA A 57 -18.47 -13.88 1.05
N GLY A 58 -18.29 -13.93 2.38
CA GLY A 58 -18.01 -15.15 3.13
C GLY A 58 -16.52 -15.49 3.24
N GLY A 59 -15.64 -14.57 2.82
CA GLY A 59 -14.20 -14.67 3.04
C GLY A 59 -13.83 -14.46 4.51
N ASN A 60 -12.59 -14.81 4.84
CA ASN A 60 -12.05 -14.60 6.18
C ASN A 60 -11.13 -13.36 6.24
N ALA A 61 -10.52 -13.14 7.41
CA ALA A 61 -9.63 -12.00 7.63
C ALA A 61 -8.42 -11.98 6.67
N ILE A 62 -7.92 -13.15 6.24
CA ILE A 62 -6.79 -13.25 5.32
C ILE A 62 -7.21 -12.92 3.90
N ASP A 63 -8.35 -13.46 3.43
CA ASP A 63 -8.91 -13.11 2.13
C ASP A 63 -9.14 -11.58 2.03
N ALA A 64 -9.75 -11.01 3.07
CA ALA A 64 -10.03 -9.57 3.15
C ALA A 64 -8.76 -8.72 3.20
N ALA A 65 -7.73 -9.17 3.95
CA ALA A 65 -6.44 -8.47 4.04
C ALA A 65 -5.70 -8.47 2.70
N ILE A 66 -5.70 -9.59 1.96
CA ILE A 66 -5.08 -9.66 0.62
C ILE A 66 -5.80 -8.72 -0.34
N ALA A 67 -7.14 -8.72 -0.34
CA ALA A 67 -7.92 -7.81 -1.20
C ALA A 67 -7.68 -6.33 -0.87
N ALA A 68 -7.63 -5.97 0.41
CA ALA A 68 -7.27 -4.62 0.86
C ALA A 68 -5.86 -4.24 0.42
N ASN A 69 -4.87 -5.13 0.59
CA ASN A 69 -3.49 -4.83 0.23
C ASN A 69 -3.31 -4.67 -1.30
N ALA A 70 -4.00 -5.48 -2.10
CA ALA A 70 -4.05 -5.31 -3.55
C ALA A 70 -4.70 -3.98 -3.94
N MET A 71 -5.79 -3.59 -3.28
CA MET A 71 -6.39 -2.26 -3.46
C MET A 71 -5.44 -1.14 -3.07
N GLN A 72 -4.75 -1.22 -1.93
CA GLN A 72 -3.76 -0.22 -1.52
C GLN A 72 -2.59 -0.13 -2.51
N GLY A 73 -2.13 -1.25 -3.07
CA GLY A 73 -1.10 -1.23 -4.13
C GLY A 73 -1.53 -0.46 -5.38
N LEU A 74 -2.83 -0.37 -5.64
CA LEU A 74 -3.40 0.45 -6.72
C LEU A 74 -3.68 1.89 -6.26
N THR A 75 -4.27 2.08 -5.08
CA THR A 75 -4.77 3.38 -4.60
C THR A 75 -3.74 4.21 -3.85
N GLU A 76 -2.64 3.62 -3.40
CA GLU A 76 -1.53 4.25 -2.70
C GLU A 76 -0.17 3.84 -3.28
N PRO A 77 0.07 4.05 -4.60
CA PRO A 77 1.23 3.50 -5.30
C PRO A 77 2.57 4.14 -4.87
N ALA A 78 2.54 5.24 -4.12
CA ALA A 78 3.73 5.86 -3.52
C ALA A 78 4.20 5.17 -2.23
N SER A 79 3.38 4.26 -1.67
CA SER A 79 3.61 3.66 -0.34
C SER A 79 3.80 2.15 -0.40
N CYS A 80 3.07 1.45 -1.27
CA CYS A 80 3.12 -0.02 -1.35
C CYS A 80 2.71 -0.54 -2.73
N GLY A 81 2.85 -1.85 -2.93
CA GLY A 81 2.40 -2.55 -4.13
C GLY A 81 3.09 -3.90 -4.30
N VAL A 82 2.73 -4.63 -5.37
CA VAL A 82 3.31 -5.94 -5.67
C VAL A 82 4.81 -5.92 -5.98
N GLY A 83 5.35 -4.73 -6.28
CA GLY A 83 6.79 -4.49 -6.41
C GLY A 83 7.53 -4.31 -5.08
N GLY A 84 6.85 -4.41 -3.93
CA GLY A 84 7.43 -4.29 -2.60
C GLY A 84 7.40 -5.60 -1.79
N ASP A 85 7.46 -5.44 -0.48
CA ASP A 85 7.53 -6.53 0.51
C ASP A 85 6.25 -6.61 1.35
N LEU A 86 6.09 -7.71 2.10
CA LEU A 86 4.97 -7.91 3.02
C LEU A 86 5.42 -8.54 4.33
N PHE A 87 4.81 -8.09 5.43
CA PHE A 87 4.90 -8.72 6.73
C PHE A 87 3.49 -8.91 7.27
N ALA A 88 3.25 -10.03 7.96
CA ALA A 88 1.96 -10.28 8.59
C ALA A 88 2.12 -10.93 9.96
N ILE A 89 1.23 -10.54 10.87
CA ILE A 89 1.00 -11.21 12.14
C ILE A 89 -0.42 -11.75 12.08
N VAL A 90 -0.57 -13.06 12.21
CA VAL A 90 -1.85 -13.76 12.04
C VAL A 90 -2.17 -14.53 13.29
N TRP A 91 -3.32 -14.22 13.89
CA TRP A 91 -3.91 -15.03 14.94
C TRP A 91 -4.90 -16.02 14.32
N ASP A 92 -4.58 -17.31 14.38
CA ASP A 92 -5.51 -18.37 13.99
C ASP A 92 -6.39 -18.75 15.18
N ALA A 93 -7.64 -18.31 15.14
CA ALA A 93 -8.62 -18.58 16.20
C ALA A 93 -8.95 -20.07 16.35
N LYS A 94 -8.82 -20.88 15.28
CA LYS A 94 -9.12 -22.32 15.33
C LYS A 94 -8.07 -23.06 16.14
N THR A 95 -6.79 -22.78 15.87
CA THR A 95 -5.67 -23.43 16.57
C THR A 95 -5.18 -22.67 17.79
N LYS A 96 -5.67 -21.44 18.00
CA LYS A 96 -5.23 -20.49 19.04
C LYS A 96 -3.71 -20.24 18.98
N LYS A 97 -3.19 -20.08 17.77
CA LYS A 97 -1.76 -19.86 17.51
C LYS A 97 -1.51 -18.52 16.85
N LEU A 98 -0.40 -17.90 17.24
CA LEU A 98 0.14 -16.71 16.61
C LEU A 98 1.17 -17.13 15.55
N HIS A 99 1.03 -16.59 14.35
CA HIS A 99 1.96 -16.79 13.24
C HIS A 99 2.56 -15.45 12.83
N GLY A 100 3.84 -15.46 12.50
CA GLY A 100 4.50 -14.36 11.81
C GLY A 100 4.89 -14.78 10.40
N LEU A 101 4.70 -13.89 9.44
CA LEU A 101 5.21 -14.01 8.09
C LEU A 101 6.16 -12.86 7.80
N ASN A 102 7.37 -13.21 7.35
CA ASN A 102 8.31 -12.30 6.73
C ASN A 102 8.39 -12.65 5.24
N ALA A 103 7.79 -11.81 4.41
CA ALA A 103 7.90 -11.85 2.96
C ALA A 103 8.64 -10.59 2.47
N SER A 104 9.77 -10.25 3.11
CA SER A 104 10.76 -9.32 2.54
C SER A 104 11.69 -10.07 1.61
N GLY A 105 11.81 -9.61 0.37
CA GLY A 105 12.66 -10.32 -0.58
C GLY A 105 14.13 -9.94 -0.46
N ARG A 106 14.96 -10.80 -1.05
CA ARG A 106 16.42 -10.74 -0.92
C ARG A 106 17.03 -9.75 -1.90
N SER A 107 18.22 -9.28 -1.58
CA SER A 107 19.05 -8.57 -2.56
C SER A 107 19.40 -9.49 -3.75
N PRO A 108 19.60 -8.92 -4.96
CA PRO A 108 19.99 -9.70 -6.12
C PRO A 108 21.29 -10.48 -5.88
N LYS A 109 21.33 -11.77 -6.25
CA LYS A 109 22.49 -12.65 -6.00
C LYS A 109 23.80 -12.11 -6.60
N SER A 110 23.70 -11.46 -7.76
CA SER A 110 24.82 -10.86 -8.51
C SER A 110 25.30 -9.52 -7.95
N LEU A 111 24.47 -8.83 -7.15
CA LEU A 111 24.79 -7.49 -6.66
C LEU A 111 25.65 -7.60 -5.40
N LYS A 112 26.95 -7.29 -5.53
CA LYS A 112 27.95 -7.38 -4.46
C LYS A 112 28.44 -6.00 -4.06
N LEU A 113 28.99 -5.86 -2.84
CA LEU A 113 29.59 -4.62 -2.33
C LEU A 113 30.61 -4.02 -3.31
N GLU A 114 31.42 -4.86 -3.95
CA GLU A 114 32.42 -4.43 -4.94
C GLU A 114 31.82 -3.68 -6.13
N HIS A 115 30.58 -3.97 -6.52
CA HIS A 115 29.88 -3.21 -7.55
C HIS A 115 29.66 -1.75 -7.12
N PHE A 116 29.20 -1.54 -5.88
CA PHE A 116 29.01 -0.19 -5.33
C PHE A 116 30.32 0.57 -5.17
N LYS A 117 31.40 -0.11 -4.74
CA LYS A 117 32.75 0.48 -4.68
C LYS A 117 33.25 0.92 -6.05
N LYS A 118 33.06 0.10 -7.09
CA LYS A 118 33.43 0.44 -8.48
C LYS A 118 32.68 1.68 -8.98
N LEU A 119 31.40 1.82 -8.62
CA LEU A 119 30.59 3.01 -8.92
C LEU A 119 30.93 4.22 -8.03
N LYS A 120 31.88 4.08 -7.09
CA LYS A 120 32.30 5.12 -6.13
C LYS A 120 31.12 5.67 -5.31
N LEU A 121 30.11 4.83 -5.05
CA LEU A 121 28.95 5.20 -4.26
C LEU A 121 29.27 5.13 -2.77
N LYS A 122 28.94 6.21 -2.02
CA LYS A 122 29.09 6.26 -0.55
C LYS A 122 27.91 5.61 0.19
N GLN A 123 26.77 5.48 -0.48
CA GLN A 123 25.54 4.89 0.03
C GLN A 123 24.73 4.31 -1.13
N ILE A 124 23.80 3.40 -0.83
CA ILE A 124 22.83 2.92 -1.82
C ILE A 124 21.93 4.11 -2.22
N PRO A 125 21.73 4.37 -3.53
CA PRO A 125 20.92 5.48 -3.97
C PRO A 125 19.43 5.23 -3.67
N THR A 126 18.68 6.30 -3.43
CA THR A 126 17.24 6.22 -3.12
C THR A 126 16.37 5.81 -4.31
N HIS A 127 16.82 6.11 -5.53
CA HIS A 127 16.06 5.87 -6.76
C HIS A 127 16.87 5.10 -7.80
N GLY A 128 16.16 4.47 -8.73
CA GLY A 128 16.74 3.66 -9.80
C GLY A 128 16.73 2.17 -9.49
N PRO A 129 17.41 1.36 -10.31
CA PRO A 129 17.36 -0.10 -10.21
C PRO A 129 18.22 -0.67 -9.07
N LEU A 130 19.28 0.03 -8.67
CA LEU A 130 20.22 -0.43 -7.64
C LEU A 130 19.61 -0.73 -6.25
N PRO A 131 18.67 0.09 -5.71
CA PRO A 131 18.06 -0.20 -4.41
C PRO A 131 16.99 -1.32 -4.43
N ILE A 132 16.68 -1.91 -5.58
CA ILE A 132 15.57 -2.87 -5.71
C ILE A 132 16.00 -4.26 -5.21
N SER A 133 15.30 -4.77 -4.21
CA SER A 133 15.30 -6.19 -3.82
C SER A 133 14.27 -6.96 -4.65
N VAL A 134 14.34 -8.30 -4.64
CA VAL A 134 13.27 -9.13 -5.18
C VAL A 134 11.97 -8.79 -4.44
N PRO A 135 10.84 -8.47 -5.10
CA PRO A 135 9.60 -8.15 -4.38
C PRO A 135 9.02 -9.36 -3.66
N GLY A 136 8.74 -9.28 -2.35
CA GLY A 136 8.16 -10.39 -1.59
C GLY A 136 6.64 -10.34 -1.39
N CYS A 137 5.97 -9.24 -1.76
CA CYS A 137 4.53 -9.04 -1.50
C CYS A 137 3.63 -10.15 -2.07
N VAL A 138 3.79 -10.50 -3.35
CA VAL A 138 2.96 -11.53 -4.00
C VAL A 138 3.19 -12.90 -3.36
N ASP A 139 4.44 -13.24 -3.06
CA ASP A 139 4.78 -14.46 -2.34
C ASP A 139 4.03 -14.52 -0.99
N GLY A 140 4.08 -13.42 -0.24
CA GLY A 140 3.39 -13.32 1.03
C GLY A 140 1.87 -13.48 0.92
N TRP A 141 1.23 -12.94 -0.13
CA TRP A 141 -0.18 -13.19 -0.39
C TRP A 141 -0.47 -14.68 -0.62
N ILE A 142 0.33 -15.34 -1.45
CA ILE A 142 0.12 -16.75 -1.79
C ILE A 142 0.34 -17.65 -0.56
N GLU A 143 1.42 -17.44 0.20
CA GLU A 143 1.70 -18.21 1.42
C GLU A 143 0.57 -18.06 2.46
N LEU A 144 0.07 -16.83 2.66
CA LEU A 144 -1.07 -16.60 3.56
C LEU A 144 -2.34 -17.26 3.04
N HIS A 145 -2.60 -17.15 1.74
CA HIS A 145 -3.80 -17.69 1.10
C HIS A 145 -3.83 -19.22 1.11
N GLU A 146 -2.71 -19.87 0.80
CA GLU A 146 -2.59 -21.34 0.83
C GLU A 146 -2.81 -21.89 2.24
N LYS A 147 -2.32 -21.18 3.26
CA LYS A 147 -2.40 -21.64 4.65
C LYS A 147 -3.71 -21.32 5.34
N PHE A 148 -4.28 -20.14 5.07
CA PHE A 148 -5.41 -19.61 5.82
C PHE A 148 -6.56 -19.13 4.96
N GLY A 149 -6.38 -18.99 3.65
CA GLY A 149 -7.39 -18.47 2.73
C GLY A 149 -8.62 -19.37 2.62
N LYS A 150 -9.73 -18.78 2.16
CA LYS A 150 -11.00 -19.50 1.99
C LYS A 150 -11.62 -19.26 0.62
N LEU A 151 -11.58 -18.03 0.12
CA LEU A 151 -12.12 -17.69 -1.20
C LEU A 151 -11.08 -17.93 -2.32
N PRO A 152 -11.50 -18.16 -3.57
CA PRO A 152 -10.56 -18.23 -4.69
C PRO A 152 -9.82 -16.90 -4.89
N LEU A 153 -8.52 -16.96 -5.20
CA LEU A 153 -7.69 -15.77 -5.40
C LEU A 153 -8.25 -14.83 -6.49
N LYS A 154 -8.89 -15.40 -7.51
CA LYS A 154 -9.62 -14.63 -8.53
C LYS A 154 -10.69 -13.71 -7.94
N GLN A 155 -11.48 -14.21 -6.99
CA GLN A 155 -12.51 -13.40 -6.33
C GLN A 155 -11.89 -12.32 -5.44
N ILE A 156 -10.79 -12.65 -4.75
CA ILE A 156 -10.07 -11.74 -3.85
C ILE A 156 -9.46 -10.55 -4.62
N LEU A 157 -8.86 -10.80 -5.79
CA LEU A 157 -8.17 -9.77 -6.57
C LEU A 157 -9.08 -9.03 -7.57
N GLN A 158 -10.28 -9.54 -7.86
CA GLN A 158 -11.20 -8.93 -8.83
C GLN A 158 -11.50 -7.46 -8.57
N PRO A 159 -11.76 -7.00 -7.32
CA PRO A 159 -12.04 -5.59 -7.07
C PRO A 159 -10.88 -4.68 -7.51
N ALA A 160 -9.63 -5.05 -7.21
CA ALA A 160 -8.46 -4.26 -7.63
C ALA A 160 -8.24 -4.28 -9.14
N ILE A 161 -8.61 -5.37 -9.82
CA ILE A 161 -8.62 -5.45 -11.29
C ILE A 161 -9.64 -4.45 -11.84
N ASP A 162 -10.87 -4.48 -11.35
CA ASP A 162 -11.96 -3.62 -11.82
C ASP A 162 -11.65 -2.14 -11.61
N TYR A 163 -11.19 -1.76 -10.42
CA TYR A 163 -10.75 -0.39 -10.13
C TYR A 163 -9.54 0.03 -10.97
N GLY A 164 -8.63 -0.89 -11.27
CA GLY A 164 -7.48 -0.60 -12.13
C GLY A 164 -7.87 -0.27 -13.57
N GLU A 165 -8.95 -0.88 -14.07
CA GLU A 165 -9.46 -0.68 -15.44
C GLU A 165 -10.44 0.49 -15.53
N GLN A 166 -11.37 0.59 -14.58
CA GLN A 166 -12.42 1.60 -14.58
C GLN A 166 -11.95 2.93 -13.98
N GLY A 167 -11.02 2.86 -13.02
CA GLY A 167 -10.44 3.99 -12.33
C GLY A 167 -11.16 4.40 -11.06
N PHE A 168 -10.54 5.32 -10.32
CA PHE A 168 -11.08 5.90 -9.08
C PHE A 168 -10.56 7.34 -8.88
N PRO A 169 -11.30 8.20 -8.16
CA PRO A 169 -10.84 9.55 -7.87
C PRO A 169 -9.72 9.55 -6.82
N LEU A 170 -8.64 10.29 -7.08
CA LEU A 170 -7.54 10.45 -6.13
C LEU A 170 -7.94 11.28 -4.90
N THR A 171 -7.56 10.82 -3.72
CA THR A 171 -7.67 11.59 -2.46
C THR A 171 -6.49 12.55 -2.32
N GLU A 172 -6.58 13.54 -1.43
CA GLU A 172 -5.57 14.62 -1.38
C GLU A 172 -4.17 14.14 -1.02
N ILE A 173 -4.04 13.23 -0.05
CA ILE A 173 -2.74 12.71 0.41
C ILE A 173 -2.08 11.92 -0.72
N ILE A 174 -2.86 11.11 -1.44
CA ILE A 174 -2.36 10.28 -2.54
C ILE A 174 -1.98 11.14 -3.74
N ALA A 175 -2.84 12.09 -4.13
CA ALA A 175 -2.53 13.02 -5.22
C ALA A 175 -1.25 13.81 -4.92
N ARG A 176 -1.09 14.32 -3.70
CA ARG A 176 0.13 15.02 -3.27
C ARG A 176 1.37 14.12 -3.35
N GLY A 177 1.27 12.89 -2.84
CA GLY A 177 2.37 11.92 -2.90
C GLY A 177 2.80 11.63 -4.34
N MET A 178 1.84 11.28 -5.21
CA MET A 178 2.11 11.00 -6.62
C MET A 178 2.69 12.22 -7.36
N ALA A 179 2.15 13.41 -7.12
CA ALA A 179 2.67 14.65 -7.71
C ALA A 179 4.13 14.94 -7.28
N GLY A 180 4.44 14.72 -6.00
CA GLY A 180 5.80 14.87 -5.47
C GLY A 180 6.81 13.89 -6.08
N SER A 181 6.35 12.72 -6.54
CA SER A 181 7.20 11.70 -7.16
C SER A 181 7.52 11.97 -8.64
N VAL A 182 6.78 12.84 -9.34
CA VAL A 182 6.91 13.05 -10.80
C VAL A 182 8.35 13.33 -11.23
N ASN A 183 9.03 14.27 -10.57
CA ASN A 183 10.39 14.66 -10.97
C ASN A 183 11.43 13.55 -10.74
N ALA A 184 11.22 12.69 -9.74
CA ALA A 184 12.12 11.58 -9.46
C ALA A 184 12.00 10.47 -10.52
N TYR A 185 10.79 10.23 -11.04
CA TYR A 185 10.51 9.03 -11.83
C TYR A 185 10.15 9.24 -13.31
N LYS A 186 9.79 10.45 -13.75
CA LYS A 186 9.42 10.74 -15.17
C LYS A 186 10.49 10.35 -16.20
N LYS A 187 11.74 10.18 -15.77
CA LYS A 187 12.86 9.74 -16.59
C LYS A 187 12.89 8.24 -16.87
N TYR A 188 12.13 7.44 -16.12
CA TYR A 188 12.10 5.98 -16.30
C TYR A 188 11.05 5.59 -17.34
N PRO A 189 11.38 4.68 -18.28
CA PRO A 189 10.46 4.24 -19.32
C PRO A 189 9.15 3.69 -18.74
N GLY A 190 8.02 4.02 -19.35
CA GLY A 190 6.70 3.51 -18.95
C GLY A 190 6.07 4.24 -17.74
N TRP A 191 6.84 5.03 -16.99
CA TRP A 191 6.31 5.68 -15.78
C TRP A 191 5.31 6.80 -16.11
N SER A 192 5.66 7.68 -17.05
CA SER A 192 4.82 8.83 -17.38
C SER A 192 3.52 8.45 -18.07
N GLU A 193 3.50 7.34 -18.80
CA GLU A 193 2.33 6.77 -19.44
C GLU A 193 1.28 6.31 -18.42
N VAL A 194 1.73 5.84 -17.25
CA VAL A 194 0.85 5.39 -16.16
C VAL A 194 0.49 6.53 -15.22
N TYR A 195 1.48 7.28 -14.75
CA TYR A 195 1.31 8.19 -13.62
C TYR A 195 1.12 9.66 -14.00
N THR A 196 1.42 10.04 -15.24
CA THR A 196 1.15 11.38 -15.79
C THR A 196 0.53 11.30 -17.19
N PRO A 197 -0.58 10.56 -17.37
CA PRO A 197 -1.18 10.37 -18.69
C PRO A 197 -1.58 11.72 -19.29
N GLY A 198 -1.18 11.94 -20.54
CA GLY A 198 -1.38 13.24 -21.21
C GLY A 198 -0.57 14.40 -20.61
N GLY A 199 0.52 14.11 -19.89
CA GLY A 199 1.40 15.11 -19.28
C GLY A 199 0.83 15.76 -18.01
N ARG A 200 -0.28 15.24 -17.49
CA ARG A 200 -0.98 15.83 -16.33
C ARG A 200 -0.39 15.32 -15.03
N VAL A 201 0.06 16.24 -14.18
CA VAL A 201 0.44 15.93 -12.79
C VAL A 201 -0.80 15.49 -12.00
N PRO A 202 -0.74 14.41 -11.20
CA PRO A 202 -1.86 13.96 -10.38
C PRO A 202 -2.39 15.04 -9.43
N PHE A 203 -3.72 15.16 -9.32
CA PHE A 203 -4.40 16.12 -8.43
C PHE A 203 -5.65 15.48 -7.80
N LYS A 204 -6.12 16.03 -6.67
CA LYS A 204 -7.31 15.54 -5.96
C LYS A 204 -8.53 15.50 -6.88
N GLY A 205 -9.26 14.39 -6.88
CA GLY A 205 -10.44 14.18 -7.71
C GLY A 205 -10.16 13.75 -9.15
N MET A 206 -8.89 13.78 -9.61
CA MET A 206 -8.53 13.16 -10.88
C MET A 206 -8.88 11.68 -10.86
N VAL A 207 -9.56 11.20 -11.90
CA VAL A 207 -9.81 9.77 -12.09
C VAL A 207 -8.51 9.12 -12.57
N PHE A 208 -7.89 8.32 -11.71
CA PHE A 208 -6.67 7.58 -12.02
C PHE A 208 -7.03 6.15 -12.45
N LYS A 209 -6.32 5.63 -13.45
CA LYS A 209 -6.45 4.28 -13.97
C LYS A 209 -5.07 3.64 -14.07
N ASN A 210 -4.99 2.33 -13.83
CA ASN A 210 -3.78 1.56 -14.07
C ASN A 210 -4.11 0.20 -14.71
N PRO A 211 -4.48 0.16 -16.01
CA PRO A 211 -4.81 -1.08 -16.69
C PRO A 211 -3.62 -2.05 -16.78
N ALA A 212 -2.38 -1.55 -16.70
CA ALA A 212 -1.19 -2.40 -16.66
C ALA A 212 -1.14 -3.22 -15.36
N LEU A 213 -1.35 -2.57 -14.20
CA LEU A 213 -1.42 -3.27 -12.92
C LEU A 213 -2.64 -4.22 -12.85
N ALA A 214 -3.79 -3.82 -13.40
CA ALA A 214 -4.95 -4.70 -13.49
C ALA A 214 -4.65 -5.99 -14.29
N ARG A 215 -3.89 -5.90 -15.39
CA ARG A 215 -3.41 -7.09 -16.12
C ARG A 215 -2.50 -7.95 -15.24
N THR A 216 -1.56 -7.35 -14.49
CA THR A 216 -0.71 -8.08 -13.56
C THR A 216 -1.52 -8.80 -12.47
N TYR A 217 -2.54 -8.15 -11.88
CA TYR A 217 -3.43 -8.78 -10.91
C TYR A 217 -4.27 -9.90 -11.51
N ARG A 218 -4.77 -9.74 -12.73
CA ARG A 218 -5.49 -10.81 -13.46
C ARG A 218 -4.60 -12.03 -13.68
N MET A 219 -3.35 -11.79 -14.05
CA MET A 219 -2.34 -12.83 -14.24
C MET A 219 -2.03 -13.56 -12.93
N ILE A 220 -1.85 -12.85 -11.82
CA ILE A 220 -1.66 -13.45 -10.48
C ILE A 220 -2.91 -14.22 -10.04
N ALA A 221 -4.11 -13.67 -10.24
CA ALA A 221 -5.37 -14.33 -9.93
C ALA A 221 -5.55 -15.69 -10.65
N GLN A 222 -4.97 -15.83 -11.85
CA GLN A 222 -5.08 -17.05 -12.67
C GLN A 222 -3.95 -18.05 -12.41
N GLY A 223 -2.71 -17.57 -12.33
CA GLY A 223 -1.53 -18.43 -12.27
C GLY A 223 -0.70 -18.29 -10.99
N GLY A 224 -1.25 -17.63 -9.96
CA GLY A 224 -0.67 -17.52 -8.62
C GLY A 224 0.78 -17.01 -8.60
N ARG A 225 1.56 -17.59 -7.68
CA ARG A 225 2.97 -17.27 -7.43
C ARG A 225 3.82 -17.34 -8.71
N GLU A 226 3.69 -18.42 -9.47
CA GLU A 226 4.56 -18.70 -10.62
C GLU A 226 4.51 -17.58 -11.66
N THR A 227 3.36 -16.93 -11.80
CA THR A 227 3.18 -15.86 -12.78
C THR A 227 4.06 -14.64 -12.49
N PHE A 228 4.24 -14.32 -11.20
CA PHE A 228 5.03 -13.17 -10.77
C PHE A 228 6.53 -13.48 -10.69
N TYR A 229 6.90 -14.70 -10.28
CA TYR A 229 8.29 -15.05 -9.99
C TYR A 229 9.01 -15.85 -11.09
N LYS A 230 8.28 -16.47 -12.02
CA LYS A 230 8.86 -17.23 -13.15
C LYS A 230 8.19 -16.95 -14.50
N GLY A 231 6.97 -16.40 -14.47
CA GLY A 231 6.14 -16.15 -15.65
C GLY A 231 6.47 -14.86 -16.40
N ALA A 232 5.50 -14.37 -17.17
CA ALA A 232 5.69 -13.20 -18.02
C ALA A 232 6.02 -11.91 -17.23
N VAL A 233 5.50 -11.76 -16.00
CA VAL A 233 5.85 -10.62 -15.15
C VAL A 233 7.31 -10.67 -14.74
N ALA A 234 7.81 -11.84 -14.33
CA ALA A 234 9.23 -12.03 -13.98
C ALA A 234 10.14 -11.69 -15.16
N LYS A 235 9.80 -12.16 -16.37
CA LYS A 235 10.54 -11.87 -17.60
C LYS A 235 10.57 -10.37 -17.91
N GLN A 236 9.43 -9.69 -17.75
CA GLN A 236 9.35 -8.25 -17.99
C GLN A 236 10.18 -7.46 -16.97
N ILE A 237 10.16 -7.84 -15.68
CA ILE A 237 11.00 -7.23 -14.65
C ILE A 237 12.49 -7.45 -14.97
N ALA A 238 12.88 -8.65 -15.41
CA ALA A 238 14.27 -8.97 -15.72
C ALA A 238 14.82 -8.29 -16.99
N GLN A 239 13.94 -7.79 -17.86
CA GLN A 239 14.30 -7.10 -19.11
C GLN A 239 14.45 -5.57 -18.95
N PHE A 240 14.01 -5.01 -17.83
CA PHE A 240 14.10 -3.58 -17.53
C PHE A 240 15.54 -3.16 -17.18
#